data_AF-A0A841UNX0-F1
#
_entry.id   AF-A0A841UNX0-F1
#
_cell.length_a   1.000
_cell.length_b   1.000
_cell.length_c   1.000
_cell.angle_alpha   90.00
_cell.angle_beta   90.00
_cell.angle_gamma   90.00
#
_symmetry.space_group_name_H-M   'P 1'
#
loop_
_entity.id
_entity.type
_entity.pdbx_description
1 polymer ?
#
loop_
_entity_poly.entity_id
_entity_poly.type
_entity_poly.pdbx_seq_one_letter_code
_entity_poly.pdbx_strand_id
1 'polypeptide(L)'
;MTTSPESQFLQAIEMCQSLSNLTAQFSSIPCRIIEILSDVSQEPRVLYSLLIKYSREVDSALVALDIYAKSADNWRVKDRDKTCSLGFGVKDHCTILSCLLNFGKRPFSFISYTGNFASEAIIFELLKDWKNLDLAPFFEEKMQEFILEAKIA
;
A
#
# COMPACT_ATOMS: atom_id res chain seq x y z
N MET A 1 -24.69 7.66 1.00
CA MET A 1 -24.34 6.94 -0.23
C MET A 1 -22.98 6.29 0.04
N THR A 2 -22.93 4.96 0.05
CA THR A 2 -21.66 4.23 0.19
C THR A 2 -20.91 4.31 -1.14
N THR A 3 -19.74 4.95 -1.15
CA THR A 3 -18.83 4.99 -2.30
C THR A 3 -18.41 3.56 -2.65
N SER A 4 -18.34 3.22 -3.95
CA SER A 4 -17.93 1.88 -4.37
C SER A 4 -16.44 1.63 -4.06
N PRO A 5 -16.02 0.36 -3.88
CA PRO A 5 -14.60 0.03 -3.68
C PRO A 5 -13.69 0.57 -4.79
N GLU A 6 -14.18 0.54 -6.04
CA GLU A 6 -13.48 1.11 -7.20
C GLU A 6 -13.28 2.63 -7.08
N SER A 7 -14.31 3.37 -6.64
CA SER A 7 -14.19 4.82 -6.43
C SER A 7 -13.25 5.15 -5.28
N GLN A 8 -13.27 4.38 -4.20
CA GLN A 8 -12.34 4.54 -3.07
C GLN A 8 -10.91 4.24 -3.51
N PHE A 9 -10.70 3.18 -4.28
CA PHE A 9 -9.41 2.82 -4.84
C PHE A 9 -8.87 3.94 -5.74
N LEU A 10 -9.66 4.45 -6.69
CA LEU A 10 -9.22 5.53 -7.57
C LEU A 10 -8.91 6.82 -6.80
N GLN A 11 -9.68 7.14 -5.75
CA GLN A 11 -9.36 8.24 -4.84
C GLN A 11 -8.00 8.02 -4.16
N ALA A 12 -7.73 6.82 -3.64
CA ALA A 12 -6.43 6.48 -3.04
C ALA A 12 -5.27 6.61 -4.04
N ILE A 13 -5.47 6.20 -5.30
CA ILE A 13 -4.47 6.33 -6.37
C ILE A 13 -4.20 7.80 -6.72
N GLU A 14 -5.23 8.63 -6.86
CA GLU A 14 -5.07 10.07 -7.11
C GLU A 14 -4.32 10.76 -5.95
N MET A 15 -4.65 10.40 -4.70
CA MET A 15 -3.93 10.88 -3.53
C MET A 15 -2.45 10.46 -3.55
N CYS A 16 -2.13 9.21 -3.92
CA CYS A 16 -0.74 8.76 -4.10
C CYS A 16 0.00 9.61 -5.14
N GLN A 17 -0.62 9.86 -6.30
CA GLN A 17 0.00 10.63 -7.38
C GLN A 17 0.32 12.07 -6.95
N SER A 18 -0.51 12.65 -6.09
CA SER A 18 -0.30 13.99 -5.53
C SER A 18 0.92 14.12 -4.62
N LEU A 19 1.43 13.01 -4.07
CA LEU A 19 2.58 13.01 -3.14
C LEU A 19 3.85 13.58 -3.77
N SER A 20 4.01 13.46 -5.08
CA SER A 20 5.14 14.02 -5.83
C SER A 20 5.26 15.54 -5.67
N ASN A 21 4.18 16.26 -5.32
CA ASN A 21 4.17 17.69 -5.08
C ASN A 21 4.59 18.09 -3.65
N LEU A 22 4.77 17.12 -2.74
CA LEU A 22 5.02 17.35 -1.32
C LEU A 22 6.48 17.07 -0.94
N THR A 23 7.43 17.22 -1.87
CA THR A 23 8.84 16.91 -1.64
C THR A 23 9.38 17.63 -0.40
N ALA A 24 10.09 16.88 0.46
CA ALA A 24 10.64 17.35 1.73
C ALA A 24 9.62 17.99 2.71
N GLN A 25 8.32 17.72 2.54
CA GLN A 25 7.27 18.22 3.43
C GLN A 25 6.60 17.08 4.19
N PHE A 26 6.19 17.39 5.42
CA PHE A 26 5.34 16.49 6.19
C PHE A 26 4.00 16.28 5.49
N SER A 27 3.52 15.04 5.45
CA SER A 27 2.19 14.70 4.99
C SER A 27 1.63 13.49 5.73
N SER A 28 0.37 13.58 6.15
CA SER A 28 -0.38 12.43 6.67
C SER A 28 -1.10 11.65 5.55
N ILE A 29 -1.01 12.12 4.29
CA ILE A 29 -1.64 11.48 3.14
C ILE A 29 -1.29 9.99 3.04
N PRO A 30 -0.03 9.54 3.22
CA PRO A 30 0.27 8.11 3.17
C PRO A 30 -0.54 7.27 4.16
N CYS A 31 -0.71 7.75 5.40
CA CYS A 31 -1.53 7.08 6.41
C CYS A 31 -3.01 7.02 5.98
N ARG A 32 -3.52 8.12 5.41
CA ARG A 32 -4.92 8.18 4.96
C ARG A 32 -5.19 7.24 3.78
N ILE A 33 -4.24 7.11 2.85
CA ILE A 33 -4.35 6.17 1.73
C ILE A 33 -4.38 4.73 2.24
N ILE A 34 -3.55 4.39 3.24
CA ILE A 34 -3.56 3.05 3.86
C ILE A 34 -4.93 2.75 4.46
N GLU A 35 -5.57 3.70 5.13
CA GLU A 35 -6.93 3.51 5.65
C GLU A 35 -7.93 3.19 4.54
N ILE A 36 -7.93 3.98 3.46
CA ILE A 36 -8.83 3.77 2.31
C ILE A 36 -8.57 2.41 1.66
N LEU A 37 -7.30 2.07 1.40
CA LEU A 37 -6.94 0.79 0.80
C LEU A 37 -7.26 -0.38 1.74
N SER A 38 -7.15 -0.22 3.06
CA SER A 38 -7.52 -1.26 4.03
C SER A 38 -9.01 -1.56 4.01
N ASP A 39 -9.84 -0.53 3.80
CA ASP A 39 -11.28 -0.70 3.64
C ASP A 39 -11.60 -1.40 2.31
N VAL A 40 -10.93 -1.03 1.21
CA VAL A 40 -11.07 -1.72 -0.09
C VAL A 40 -10.60 -3.18 -0.02
N SER A 41 -9.58 -3.45 0.80
CA SER A 41 -8.91 -4.76 0.88
C SER A 41 -9.59 -5.76 1.80
N GLN A 42 -10.67 -5.38 2.50
CA GLN A 42 -11.46 -6.32 3.30
C GLN A 42 -11.87 -7.56 2.49
N GLU A 43 -11.99 -7.40 1.17
CA GLU A 43 -11.97 -8.49 0.20
C GLU A 43 -10.66 -8.45 -0.63
N PRO A 44 -9.64 -9.27 -0.32
CA PRO A 44 -8.32 -9.21 -0.99
C PRO A 44 -8.39 -9.38 -2.51
N ARG A 45 -9.35 -10.19 -2.99
CA ARG A 45 -9.63 -10.39 -4.41
C ARG A 45 -10.03 -9.07 -5.10
N VAL A 46 -10.80 -8.21 -4.42
CA VAL A 46 -11.22 -6.91 -4.97
C VAL A 46 -10.01 -5.99 -5.14
N LEU A 47 -9.16 -5.86 -4.11
CA LEU A 47 -7.91 -5.09 -4.23
C LEU A 47 -7.09 -5.59 -5.42
N TYR A 48 -6.83 -6.91 -5.48
CA TYR A 48 -6.03 -7.50 -6.55
C TYR A 48 -6.61 -7.23 -7.95
N SER A 49 -7.91 -7.41 -8.14
CA SER A 49 -8.57 -7.13 -9.42
C SER A 49 -8.46 -5.66 -9.82
N LEU A 50 -8.57 -4.73 -8.87
CA LEU A 50 -8.44 -3.29 -9.14
C LEU A 50 -6.98 -2.91 -9.48
N LEU A 51 -6.01 -3.49 -8.78
CA LEU A 51 -4.58 -3.30 -9.09
C LEU A 51 -4.24 -3.73 -10.52
N ILE A 52 -4.82 -4.84 -10.99
CA ILE A 52 -4.66 -5.28 -12.39
C ILE A 52 -5.36 -4.32 -13.35
N LYS A 53 -6.64 -4.00 -13.07
CA LYS A 53 -7.49 -3.16 -13.93
C LYS A 53 -6.87 -1.78 -14.17
N TYR A 54 -6.25 -1.20 -13.14
CA TYR A 54 -5.65 0.15 -13.15
C TYR A 54 -4.13 0.14 -13.03
N SER A 55 -3.48 -0.88 -13.61
CA SER A 55 -2.04 -1.09 -13.49
C SER A 55 -1.18 0.12 -13.88
N ARG A 56 -1.59 0.89 -14.90
CA ARG A 56 -0.86 2.09 -15.35
C ARG A 56 -0.93 3.23 -14.33
N GLU A 57 -2.09 3.42 -13.74
CA GLU A 57 -2.33 4.43 -12.71
C GLU A 57 -1.62 4.05 -11.41
N VAL A 58 -1.60 2.75 -11.08
CA VAL A 58 -0.81 2.18 -9.97
C VAL A 58 0.68 2.39 -10.17
N ASP A 59 1.21 2.13 -11.37
CA ASP A 59 2.62 2.38 -11.69
C ASP A 59 2.99 3.86 -11.51
N SER A 60 2.11 4.75 -11.96
CA SER A 60 2.28 6.20 -11.77
C SER A 60 2.22 6.61 -10.29
N ALA A 61 1.33 6.00 -9.51
CA ALA A 61 1.24 6.18 -8.06
C ALA A 61 2.50 5.70 -7.33
N LEU A 62 3.07 4.55 -7.74
CA LEU A 62 4.32 4.02 -7.19
C LEU A 62 5.50 4.96 -7.45
N VAL A 63 5.58 5.56 -8.65
CA VAL A 63 6.61 6.56 -8.96
C VAL A 63 6.47 7.80 -8.07
N ALA A 64 5.26 8.34 -7.92
CA ALA A 64 5.01 9.50 -7.06
C ALA A 64 5.32 9.21 -5.58
N LEU A 65 4.95 8.02 -5.11
CA LEU A 65 5.27 7.53 -3.77
C LEU A 65 6.78 7.46 -3.54
N ASP A 66 7.53 6.92 -4.50
CA ASP A 66 8.99 6.79 -4.42
C ASP A 66 9.70 8.15 -4.37
N ILE A 67 9.28 9.11 -5.21
CA ILE A 67 9.77 10.49 -5.20
C ILE A 67 9.56 11.14 -3.82
N TYR A 68 8.35 10.99 -3.27
CA TYR A 68 8.03 11.55 -1.97
C TYR A 68 8.83 10.88 -0.85
N ALA A 69 8.82 9.55 -0.79
CA ALA A 69 9.46 8.78 0.28
C ALA A 69 10.98 8.98 0.34
N LYS A 70 11.64 9.21 -0.81
CA LYS A 70 13.07 9.54 -0.87
C LYS A 70 13.40 10.94 -0.37
N SER A 71 12.48 11.90 -0.50
CA SER A 71 12.71 13.30 -0.14
C SER A 71 12.19 13.68 1.26
N ALA A 72 11.19 12.98 1.80
CA ALA A 72 10.65 13.24 3.12
C ALA A 72 11.60 12.77 4.23
N ASP A 73 11.53 13.39 5.41
CA ASP A 73 12.04 12.79 6.65
C ASP A 73 11.03 11.80 7.24
N ASN A 74 11.50 10.89 8.10
CA ASN A 74 10.61 9.93 8.77
C ASN A 74 9.89 10.53 10.00
N TRP A 75 9.21 11.66 9.84
CA TRP A 75 8.43 12.27 10.92
C TRP A 75 7.32 11.34 11.39
N ARG A 76 7.13 11.20 12.70
CA ARG A 76 5.97 10.49 13.26
C ARG A 76 4.68 11.20 12.88
N VAL A 77 3.76 10.48 12.24
CA VAL A 77 2.50 11.06 11.75
C VAL A 77 1.61 11.46 12.92
N LYS A 78 1.48 10.59 13.93
CA LYS A 78 0.59 10.79 15.09
C LYS A 78 0.90 12.05 15.91
N ASP A 79 2.15 12.51 15.89
CA ASP A 79 2.57 13.72 16.61
C ASP A 79 2.00 15.00 15.98
N ARG A 80 1.62 14.94 14.69
CA ARG A 80 1.13 16.08 13.90
C ARG A 80 -0.29 15.90 13.40
N ASP A 81 -0.73 14.66 13.21
CA ASP A 81 -2.07 14.28 12.81
C ASP A 81 -2.57 13.12 13.69
N LYS A 82 -3.44 13.46 14.64
CA LYS A 82 -3.99 12.52 15.62
C LYS A 82 -4.98 11.52 15.01
N THR A 83 -5.39 11.71 13.76
CA THR A 83 -6.29 10.78 13.08
C THR A 83 -5.59 9.49 12.67
N CYS A 84 -4.26 9.54 12.47
CA CYS A 84 -3.47 8.37 12.12
C CYS A 84 -3.26 7.45 13.35
N SER A 85 -3.96 6.32 13.37
CA SER A 85 -3.93 5.37 14.48
C SER A 85 -2.74 4.39 14.46
N LEU A 86 -2.12 4.18 13.29
CA LEU A 86 -0.94 3.31 13.07
C LEU A 86 0.31 3.76 13.83
N GLY A 87 0.48 5.06 14.09
CA GLY A 87 1.54 5.59 14.95
C GLY A 87 2.97 5.57 14.40
N PHE A 88 3.16 5.21 13.12
CA PHE A 88 4.46 5.13 12.48
C PHE A 88 4.95 6.47 11.90
N GLY A 89 6.18 6.49 11.38
CA GLY A 89 6.72 7.60 10.62
C GLY A 89 6.21 7.64 9.18
N VAL A 90 6.35 8.77 8.49
CA VAL A 90 5.90 8.93 7.10
C VAL A 90 6.48 7.87 6.16
N LYS A 91 7.78 7.55 6.27
CA LYS A 91 8.43 6.55 5.41
C LYS A 91 7.96 5.14 5.69
N ASP A 92 7.63 4.83 6.94
CA ASP A 92 7.03 3.55 7.31
C ASP A 92 5.66 3.37 6.63
N HIS A 93 4.83 4.42 6.59
CA HIS A 93 3.58 4.40 5.83
C HIS A 93 3.84 4.27 4.32
N CYS A 94 4.85 4.94 3.77
CA CYS A 94 5.20 4.75 2.37
C CYS A 94 5.61 3.30 2.05
N THR A 95 6.31 2.63 2.98
CA THR A 95 6.66 1.21 2.83
C THR A 95 5.41 0.32 2.80
N ILE A 96 4.47 0.54 3.73
CA ILE A 96 3.19 -0.19 3.77
C ILE A 96 2.39 0.04 2.47
N LEU A 97 2.34 1.28 1.97
CA LEU A 97 1.70 1.58 0.70
C LEU A 97 2.38 0.89 -0.48
N SER A 98 3.71 0.89 -0.53
CA SER A 98 4.43 0.18 -1.59
C SER A 98 4.09 -1.31 -1.56
N CYS A 99 3.89 -1.91 -0.39
CA CYS A 99 3.44 -3.30 -0.26
C CYS A 99 2.01 -3.50 -0.80
N LEU A 100 1.06 -2.68 -0.36
CA LEU A 100 -0.34 -2.76 -0.81
C LEU A 100 -0.50 -2.53 -2.32
N LEU A 101 0.24 -1.58 -2.91
CA LEU A 101 0.19 -1.27 -4.34
C LEU A 101 0.89 -2.33 -5.22
N ASN A 102 1.78 -3.14 -4.65
CA ASN A 102 2.39 -4.29 -5.33
C ASN A 102 1.74 -5.63 -4.94
N PHE A 103 0.59 -5.61 -4.26
CA PHE A 103 -0.06 -6.82 -3.76
C PHE A 103 -0.38 -7.82 -4.88
N GLY A 104 0.22 -9.01 -4.78
CA GLY A 104 0.07 -10.08 -5.78
C GLY A 104 0.70 -9.78 -7.15
N LYS A 105 1.44 -8.66 -7.30
CA LYS A 105 2.16 -8.31 -8.53
C LYS A 105 3.53 -9.00 -8.55
N ARG A 106 3.98 -9.43 -9.73
CA ARG A 106 5.35 -9.92 -9.94
C ARG A 106 6.32 -8.80 -10.33
N PRO A 107 7.59 -8.84 -9.87
CA PRO A 107 8.08 -9.72 -8.81
C PRO A 107 7.40 -9.40 -7.48
N PHE A 108 7.12 -10.42 -6.65
CA PHE A 108 6.52 -10.22 -5.32
C PHE A 108 7.53 -9.51 -4.43
N SER A 109 7.45 -8.19 -4.46
CA SER A 109 8.38 -7.31 -3.80
C SER A 109 7.76 -5.92 -3.68
N PHE A 110 8.26 -5.17 -2.72
CA PHE A 110 7.93 -3.77 -2.53
C PHE A 110 9.21 -3.00 -2.16
N ILE A 111 9.14 -1.68 -2.23
CA ILE A 111 10.24 -0.81 -1.85
C ILE A 111 10.12 -0.51 -0.35
N SER A 112 11.16 -0.82 0.40
CA SER A 112 11.25 -0.45 1.81
C SER A 112 12.03 0.85 1.97
N TYR A 113 11.39 1.84 2.60
CA TYR A 113 11.97 3.17 2.82
C TYR A 113 12.54 3.35 4.24
N THR A 114 12.37 2.33 5.09
CA THR A 114 12.93 2.25 6.45
C THR A 114 13.39 0.81 6.73
N GLY A 115 14.16 0.60 7.80
CA GLY A 115 14.55 -0.75 8.22
C GLY A 115 13.47 -1.51 9.02
N ASN A 116 12.27 -0.95 9.18
CA ASN A 116 11.25 -1.49 10.09
C ASN A 116 10.43 -2.64 9.48
N PHE A 117 10.35 -2.72 8.16
CA PHE A 117 9.60 -3.76 7.45
C PHE A 117 10.53 -4.51 6.50
N ALA A 118 10.86 -5.75 6.88
CA ALA A 118 11.77 -6.62 6.13
C ALA A 118 11.05 -7.55 5.14
N SER A 119 9.72 -7.72 5.24
CA SER A 119 8.93 -8.59 4.38
C SER A 119 7.45 -8.21 4.37
N GLU A 120 6.72 -8.70 3.36
CA GLU A 120 5.27 -8.56 3.24
C GLU A 120 4.55 -9.21 4.42
N ALA A 121 5.07 -10.34 4.93
CA ALA A 121 4.49 -11.06 6.06
C ALA A 121 4.37 -10.18 7.32
N ILE A 122 5.40 -9.37 7.62
CA ILE A 122 5.38 -8.43 8.76
C ILE A 122 4.29 -7.37 8.55
N ILE A 123 4.17 -6.86 7.32
CA ILE A 123 3.16 -5.85 6.99
C ILE A 123 1.75 -6.46 7.07
N PHE A 124 1.55 -7.69 6.60
CA PHE A 124 0.25 -8.36 6.67
C PHE A 124 -0.15 -8.68 8.10
N GLU A 125 0.78 -9.13 8.95
CA GLU A 125 0.54 -9.31 10.39
C GLU A 125 0.13 -7.99 11.05
N LEU A 126 0.85 -6.91 10.76
CA LEU A 126 0.49 -5.58 11.25
C LEU A 126 -0.93 -5.16 10.81
N LEU A 127 -1.27 -5.33 9.54
CA LEU A 127 -2.58 -4.95 9.01
C LEU A 127 -3.70 -5.82 9.57
N LYS A 128 -3.42 -7.10 9.84
CA LYS A 128 -4.33 -8.02 10.53
C LYS A 128 -4.59 -7.55 11.96
N ASP A 129 -3.56 -7.22 12.73
CA ASP A 129 -3.73 -6.73 14.10
C ASP A 129 -4.43 -5.36 14.16
N TRP A 130 -4.16 -4.49 13.20
CA TRP A 130 -4.69 -3.13 13.19
C TRP A 130 -6.15 -3.05 12.69
N LYS A 131 -6.50 -3.79 11.63
CA LYS A 131 -7.79 -3.67 10.91
C LYS A 131 -8.50 -5.00 10.69
N ASN A 132 -8.03 -6.09 11.29
CA ASN A 132 -8.49 -7.45 11.01
C ASN A 132 -8.43 -7.80 9.50
N LEU A 133 -7.43 -7.25 8.81
CA LEU A 133 -7.24 -7.39 7.38
C LEU A 133 -6.30 -8.57 7.07
N ASP A 134 -6.87 -9.74 6.73
CA ASP A 134 -6.09 -10.95 6.47
C ASP A 134 -5.77 -11.12 4.97
N LEU A 135 -4.62 -10.59 4.55
CA LEU A 135 -4.15 -10.63 3.15
C LEU A 135 -3.31 -11.88 2.81
N ALA A 136 -2.70 -12.50 3.82
CA ALA A 136 -1.69 -13.54 3.62
C ALA A 136 -2.22 -14.77 2.84
N PRO A 137 -3.41 -15.33 3.13
CA PRO A 137 -3.89 -16.52 2.43
C PRO A 137 -4.05 -16.30 0.92
N PHE A 138 -4.57 -15.14 0.52
CA PHE A 138 -4.75 -14.81 -0.89
C PHE A 138 -3.40 -14.53 -1.57
N PHE A 139 -2.47 -13.88 -0.88
CA PHE A 139 -1.13 -13.66 -1.41
C PHE A 139 -0.39 -14.97 -1.67
N GLU A 140 -0.46 -15.92 -0.73
CA GLU A 140 0.11 -17.27 -0.87
C GLU A 140 -0.53 -18.04 -2.02
N GLU A 141 -1.87 -17.99 -2.16
CA GLU A 141 -2.60 -18.56 -3.31
C GLU A 141 -2.00 -18.05 -4.63
N LYS A 142 -1.82 -16.73 -4.75
CA LYS A 142 -1.23 -16.14 -5.96
C LYS A 142 0.21 -16.60 -6.17
N MET A 143 1.05 -16.57 -5.14
CA MET A 143 2.42 -17.08 -5.26
C MET A 143 2.48 -18.51 -5.78
N GLN A 144 1.61 -19.40 -5.30
CA GLN A 144 1.56 -20.80 -5.74
C GLN A 144 1.06 -20.97 -7.18
N GLU A 145 -0.01 -20.27 -7.56
CA GLU A 145 -0.49 -20.24 -8.96
C GLU A 145 0.66 -19.88 -9.90
N PHE A 146 1.40 -18.84 -9.51
CA PHE A 146 2.51 -18.33 -10.28
C PHE A 146 3.71 -19.31 -10.36
N ILE A 147 4.04 -20.02 -9.26
CA ILE A 147 5.05 -21.08 -9.28
C ILE A 147 4.63 -22.23 -10.20
N LEU A 148 3.34 -22.58 -10.23
CA LEU A 148 2.82 -23.64 -11.07
C LEU A 148 2.92 -23.27 -12.56
N GLU A 149 2.51 -22.05 -12.94
CA GLU A 149 2.65 -21.55 -14.32
C GLU A 149 4.10 -21.61 -14.81
N ALA A 150 5.06 -21.23 -13.96
CA ALA A 150 6.47 -21.23 -14.31
C ALA A 150 7.07 -22.64 -14.48
N LYS A 151 6.42 -23.68 -13.96
CA LYS A 151 6.84 -25.09 -14.14
C LYS A 151 6.29 -25.71 -15.43
N ILE A 152 5.27 -25.10 -16.03
CA ILE A 152 4.57 -25.60 -17.22
C ILE A 152 5.07 -24.88 -18.49
N ALA A 153 5.67 -23.70 -18.36
CA ALA A 153 6.32 -22.93 -19.44
C ALA A 153 7.73 -23.43 -19.76
#